data_AF-A0A4V1VL67-F1
#
_entry.id   AF-A0A4V1VL67-F1
#
_cell.length_a   1.000
_cell.length_b   1.000
_cell.length_c   1.000
_cell.angle_alpha   90.00
_cell.angle_beta   90.00
_cell.angle_gamma   90.00
#
_symmetry.space_group_name_H-M   'P 1'
#
loop_
_entity.id
_entity.type
_entity.pdbx_description
1 polymer ?
#
loop_
_entity_poly.entity_id
_entity_poly.type
_entity_poly.pdbx_seq_one_letter_code
_entity_poly.pdbx_strand_id
1 'polypeptide(L)'
;VMFGSPETTTGGRALKFYSSVRLDVRRIETLKDGTDMVGNRTRVKVVKNKVAPPFKQAEFDIMYGKGISREGGLIDVGVEAGLVRKAGAWYTYEGDQLGQGKENARNFLRDNPDLADEIEKRIKEHLGVGAKVDEPAADPAAVVDDLAGDLSAADF
;
A
#
# COMPACT_ATOMS: atom_id res chain seq x y z
N VAL A 1 -9.32 -13.50 -33.67
CA VAL A 1 -9.45 -14.42 -32.52
C VAL A 1 -10.10 -13.63 -31.39
N MET A 2 -11.40 -13.85 -31.14
CA MET A 2 -12.21 -13.06 -30.19
C MET A 2 -12.35 -13.78 -28.85
N PHE A 3 -11.29 -13.76 -28.04
CA PHE A 3 -11.36 -14.16 -26.62
C PHE A 3 -10.43 -13.26 -25.79
N GLY A 4 -11.00 -12.49 -24.88
CA GLY A 4 -10.28 -11.62 -23.94
C GLY A 4 -10.57 -10.11 -24.07
N SER A 5 -9.98 -9.31 -23.17
CA SER A 5 -10.00 -7.84 -23.26
C SER A 5 -9.18 -7.37 -24.47
N PRO A 6 -9.70 -6.43 -25.29
CA PRO A 6 -9.00 -5.92 -26.48
C PRO A 6 -7.78 -5.04 -26.17
N GLU A 7 -7.54 -4.71 -24.90
CA GLU A 7 -6.47 -3.80 -24.49
C GLU A 7 -5.09 -4.48 -24.59
N THR A 8 -4.26 -3.97 -25.51
CA THR A 8 -2.86 -4.40 -25.69
C THR A 8 -1.91 -3.22 -25.55
N THR A 9 -0.83 -3.39 -24.80
CA THR A 9 0.24 -2.38 -24.67
C THR A 9 1.11 -2.38 -25.94
N THR A 10 1.52 -1.19 -26.39
CA THR A 10 2.50 -1.04 -27.49
C THR A 10 3.87 -1.61 -27.09
N GLY A 11 4.73 -1.89 -28.08
CA GLY A 11 6.07 -2.48 -27.84
C GLY A 11 6.10 -4.01 -27.82
N GLY A 12 5.09 -4.67 -28.40
CA GLY A 12 5.04 -6.12 -28.56
C GLY A 12 4.90 -6.87 -27.24
N ARG A 13 5.38 -8.12 -27.20
CA ARG A 13 5.18 -9.02 -26.04
C ARG A 13 6.34 -8.98 -25.04
N ALA A 14 7.50 -8.43 -25.41
CA ALA A 14 8.70 -8.48 -24.57
C ALA A 14 8.48 -7.82 -23.20
N LEU A 15 7.92 -6.62 -23.16
CA LEU A 15 7.65 -5.89 -21.91
C LEU A 15 6.74 -6.68 -20.97
N LYS A 16 5.78 -7.44 -21.49
CA LYS A 16 4.89 -8.29 -20.68
C LYS A 16 5.65 -9.38 -19.92
N PHE A 17 6.74 -9.91 -20.48
CA PHE A 17 7.52 -11.00 -19.86
C PHE A 17 8.66 -10.49 -18.97
N TYR A 18 9.37 -9.46 -19.41
CA TYR A 18 10.53 -8.91 -18.69
C TYR A 18 10.18 -8.03 -17.49
N SER A 19 9.02 -7.34 -17.51
CA SER A 19 8.59 -6.52 -16.36
C SER A 19 8.45 -7.35 -15.07
N SER A 20 9.01 -6.86 -13.97
CA SER A 20 8.79 -7.43 -12.63
C SER A 20 7.43 -7.05 -12.05
N VAL A 21 6.97 -5.83 -12.34
CA VAL A 21 5.66 -5.31 -11.92
C VAL A 21 4.97 -4.66 -13.12
N ARG A 22 3.66 -4.86 -13.27
CA ARG A 22 2.81 -4.15 -14.22
C ARG A 22 1.60 -3.58 -13.50
N LEU A 23 1.39 -2.29 -13.72
CA LEU A 23 0.30 -1.51 -13.15
C LEU A 23 -0.65 -1.10 -14.28
N ASP A 24 -1.93 -1.36 -14.09
CA ASP A 24 -3.02 -0.85 -14.92
C ASP A 24 -3.67 0.31 -14.17
N VAL A 25 -3.50 1.53 -14.70
CA VAL A 25 -3.94 2.78 -14.08
C VAL A 25 -5.18 3.26 -14.82
N ARG A 26 -6.29 3.41 -14.09
CA ARG A 26 -7.57 3.88 -14.65
C ARG A 26 -8.16 4.99 -13.80
N ARG A 27 -8.61 6.05 -14.46
CA ARG A 27 -9.42 7.08 -13.82
C ARG A 27 -10.83 6.54 -13.57
N ILE A 28 -11.34 6.67 -12.35
CA ILE A 28 -12.70 6.29 -11.98
C ILE A 28 -13.61 7.51 -12.02
N GLU A 29 -13.31 8.50 -11.19
CA GLU A 29 -14.21 9.61 -10.90
C GLU A 29 -13.42 10.92 -10.94
N THR A 30 -14.10 12.01 -11.32
CA THR A 30 -13.54 13.36 -11.24
C THR A 30 -13.98 13.97 -9.92
N LEU A 31 -13.01 14.32 -9.08
CA LEU A 31 -13.26 15.00 -7.82
C LEU A 31 -13.58 16.47 -8.10
N LYS A 32 -14.74 16.93 -7.61
CA LYS A 32 -15.19 18.31 -7.71
C LYS A 32 -15.32 18.91 -6.32
N ASP A 33 -14.92 20.16 -6.18
CA ASP A 33 -15.18 20.97 -5.00
C ASP A 33 -16.10 22.11 -5.41
N GLY A 34 -17.37 21.99 -5.01
CA GLY A 34 -18.45 22.83 -5.53
C GLY A 34 -18.58 22.75 -7.05
N THR A 35 -18.10 23.78 -7.75
CA THR A 35 -18.19 23.89 -9.23
C THR A 35 -16.87 23.52 -9.92
N ASP A 36 -15.75 23.55 -9.20
CA ASP A 36 -14.42 23.39 -9.78
C ASP A 36 -13.96 21.93 -9.77
N MET A 37 -13.31 21.51 -10.85
CA MET A 37 -12.69 20.18 -10.96
C MET A 37 -11.31 20.22 -10.31
N VAL A 38 -11.19 19.66 -9.10
CA VAL A 38 -9.96 19.77 -8.29
C VAL A 38 -9.03 18.57 -8.51
N GLY A 39 -9.55 17.42 -8.94
CA GLY A 39 -8.73 16.24 -9.19
C GLY A 39 -9.46 15.05 -9.79
N ASN A 40 -8.78 13.91 -9.82
CA ASN A 40 -9.30 12.63 -10.30
C ASN A 40 -9.02 11.50 -9.30
N ARG A 41 -10.05 10.74 -8.93
CA ARG A 41 -9.87 9.47 -8.24
C ARG A 41 -9.43 8.41 -9.23
N THR A 42 -8.28 7.82 -8.95
CA THR A 42 -7.61 6.87 -9.84
C THR A 42 -7.45 5.54 -9.12
N ARG A 43 -7.73 4.45 -9.84
CA ARG A 43 -7.49 3.09 -9.37
C ARG A 43 -6.36 2.48 -10.15
N VAL A 44 -5.44 1.88 -9.41
CA VAL A 44 -4.31 1.15 -9.95
C VAL A 44 -4.46 -0.31 -9.60
N LYS A 45 -4.53 -1.18 -10.61
CA LYS A 45 -4.55 -2.62 -10.45
C LYS A 45 -3.19 -3.20 -10.78
N VAL A 46 -2.65 -4.02 -9.88
CA VAL A 46 -1.40 -4.74 -10.11
C VAL A 46 -1.69 -5.97 -10.98
N VAL A 47 -1.51 -5.85 -12.30
CA VAL A 47 -1.81 -6.94 -13.25
C VAL A 47 -0.72 -8.01 -13.25
N LYS A 48 0.52 -7.64 -12.94
CA LYS A 48 1.65 -8.57 -12.80
C LYS A 48 2.49 -8.14 -11.62
N ASN A 49 2.87 -9.09 -10.78
CA ASN A 49 3.82 -8.87 -9.69
C ASN A 49 4.67 -10.13 -9.53
N LYS A 50 5.99 -10.00 -9.60
CA LYS A 50 6.95 -11.09 -9.34
C LYS A 50 7.51 -11.09 -7.92
N VAL A 51 7.24 -10.06 -7.13
CA VAL A 51 7.84 -9.84 -5.80
C VAL A 51 6.85 -10.15 -4.67
N ALA A 52 5.56 -9.92 -4.91
CA ALA A 52 4.49 -10.08 -3.93
C ALA A 52 3.19 -10.56 -4.62
N PRO A 53 2.13 -10.89 -3.85
CA PRO A 53 0.87 -11.34 -4.42
C PRO A 53 0.30 -10.36 -5.48
N PRO A 54 -0.02 -10.83 -6.70
CA PRO A 54 -0.57 -9.99 -7.76
C PRO A 54 -2.07 -9.68 -7.53
N PHE A 55 -2.65 -8.85 -8.40
CA PHE A 55 -4.07 -8.48 -8.47
C PHE A 55 -4.63 -7.62 -7.33
N LYS A 56 -3.78 -7.16 -6.42
CA LYS A 56 -4.14 -6.09 -5.49
C LYS A 56 -4.49 -4.81 -6.24
N GLN A 57 -5.42 -4.06 -5.67
CA GLN A 57 -5.89 -2.78 -6.18
C GLN A 57 -5.58 -1.70 -5.16
N ALA A 58 -5.15 -0.54 -5.62
CA ALA A 58 -4.97 0.64 -4.81
C ALA A 58 -5.81 1.77 -5.41
N GLU A 59 -6.48 2.53 -4.57
CA GLU A 59 -7.23 3.72 -4.96
C GLU A 59 -6.60 4.92 -4.30
N PHE A 60 -6.42 5.99 -5.07
CA PHE A 60 -5.93 7.26 -4.54
C PHE A 60 -6.44 8.42 -5.37
N ASP A 61 -6.44 9.59 -4.74
CA ASP A 61 -6.85 10.84 -5.36
C ASP A 61 -5.62 11.55 -5.93
N ILE A 62 -5.71 11.95 -7.21
CA ILE A 62 -4.72 12.78 -7.89
C ILE A 62 -5.29 14.20 -7.99
N MET A 63 -4.67 15.14 -7.27
CA MET A 63 -5.06 16.54 -7.25
C MET A 63 -4.27 17.32 -8.31
N TYR A 64 -4.94 18.17 -9.07
CA TYR A 64 -4.27 18.98 -10.08
C TYR A 64 -3.29 19.98 -9.43
N GLY A 65 -2.08 20.09 -9.97
CA GLY A 65 -1.01 20.96 -9.45
C GLY A 65 -0.25 20.44 -8.22
N LYS A 66 -0.79 19.45 -7.49
CA LYS A 66 -0.13 18.85 -6.31
C LYS A 66 0.29 17.39 -6.52
N GLY A 67 -0.32 16.69 -7.47
CA GLY A 67 -0.03 15.28 -7.74
C GLY A 67 -0.81 14.34 -6.83
N ILE A 68 -0.18 13.22 -6.43
CA ILE A 68 -0.83 12.20 -5.58
C ILE A 68 -0.94 12.75 -4.15
N SER A 69 -2.16 12.79 -3.59
CA SER A 69 -2.35 13.21 -2.19
C SER A 69 -2.04 12.06 -1.23
N ARG A 70 -0.89 12.15 -0.53
CA ARG A 70 -0.49 11.19 0.52
C ARG A 70 -1.50 11.19 1.67
N GLU A 71 -1.92 12.38 2.09
CA GLU A 71 -2.80 12.60 3.23
C GLU A 71 -4.21 12.07 2.94
N GLY A 72 -4.70 12.23 1.71
CA GLY A 72 -5.98 11.68 1.29
C GLY A 72 -5.99 10.15 1.34
N GLY A 73 -4.91 9.51 0.87
CA GLY A 73 -4.74 8.06 0.97
C GLY A 73 -4.59 7.59 2.42
N LEU A 74 -3.90 8.36 3.25
CA LEU A 74 -3.70 8.06 4.66
C LEU A 74 -5.04 8.00 5.43
N ILE A 75 -5.95 8.93 5.16
CA ILE A 75 -7.29 8.94 5.76
C ILE A 75 -8.08 7.71 5.30
N ASP A 76 -8.09 7.40 3.99
CA ASP A 76 -8.85 6.28 3.46
C ASP A 76 -8.38 4.94 4.07
N VAL A 77 -7.06 4.72 4.07
CA VAL A 77 -6.47 3.51 4.65
C VAL A 77 -6.62 3.50 6.18
N GLY A 78 -6.51 4.65 6.84
CA GLY A 78 -6.71 4.77 8.28
C GLY A 78 -8.13 4.44 8.72
N VAL A 79 -9.14 4.79 7.91
CA VAL A 79 -10.53 4.41 8.14
C VAL A 79 -10.75 2.92 7.88
N GLU A 80 -10.16 2.38 6.81
CA GLU A 80 -10.24 0.94 6.49
C GLU A 80 -9.58 0.08 7.58
N ALA A 81 -8.43 0.51 8.11
CA ALA A 81 -7.72 -0.12 9.22
C ALA A 81 -8.40 0.10 10.60
N GLY A 82 -9.44 0.94 10.68
CA GLY A 82 -10.15 1.25 11.93
C GLY A 82 -9.36 2.14 12.91
N LEU A 83 -8.23 2.71 12.49
CA LEU A 83 -7.43 3.66 13.28
C LEU A 83 -8.07 5.05 13.33
N VAL A 84 -8.69 5.46 12.21
CA VAL A 84 -9.45 6.71 12.10
C VAL A 84 -10.94 6.37 12.17
N ARG A 85 -11.65 6.97 13.13
CA ARG A 85 -13.09 6.79 13.28
C ARG A 85 -13.84 7.82 12.46
N LYS A 86 -14.82 7.36 11.69
CA LYS A 86 -15.73 8.20 10.91
C LYS A 86 -17.10 8.28 11.61
N ALA A 87 -17.37 9.40 12.27
CA ALA A 87 -18.68 9.70 12.87
C ALA A 87 -19.49 10.56 11.90
N GLY A 88 -20.18 9.91 10.95
CA GLY A 88 -20.92 10.60 9.90
C GLY A 88 -19.98 11.37 8.95
N ALA A 89 -19.99 12.70 9.04
CA ALA A 89 -19.09 13.58 8.29
C ALA A 89 -17.80 13.92 9.04
N TRP A 90 -17.65 13.53 10.30
CA TRP A 90 -16.50 13.86 11.13
C TRP A 90 -15.46 12.74 11.13
N TYR A 91 -14.19 13.12 11.04
CA TYR A 91 -13.05 12.23 11.20
C TYR A 91 -12.37 12.50 12.54
N THR A 92 -12.16 11.44 13.31
CA THR A 92 -11.54 11.49 14.64
C THR A 92 -10.40 10.48 14.71
N TYR A 93 -9.25 10.91 15.22
CA TYR A 93 -8.09 10.07 15.50
C TYR A 93 -7.72 10.20 16.97
N GLU A 94 -7.74 9.09 17.72
CA GLU A 94 -7.38 9.01 19.15
C GLU A 94 -8.06 10.01 20.12
N GLY A 95 -9.16 10.63 19.69
CA GLY A 95 -9.86 11.65 20.47
C GLY A 95 -9.74 13.05 19.87
N ASP A 96 -8.76 13.28 19.01
CA ASP A 96 -8.59 14.52 18.26
C ASP A 96 -9.46 14.55 17.01
N GLN A 97 -10.10 15.69 16.80
CA GLN A 97 -11.00 15.91 15.68
C GLN A 97 -10.21 16.43 14.48
N LEU A 98 -9.94 15.55 13.52
CA LEU A 98 -9.20 15.88 12.29
C LEU A 98 -9.96 16.87 11.39
N GLY A 99 -11.30 16.85 11.47
CA GLY A 99 -12.15 17.83 10.78
C GLY A 99 -13.44 17.23 10.20
N GLN A 100 -14.27 18.11 9.66
CA GLN A 100 -15.50 17.75 8.97
C GLN A 100 -15.22 17.54 7.48
N GLY A 101 -15.47 16.33 6.98
CA GLY A 101 -15.26 15.98 5.58
C GLY A 101 -13.80 15.66 5.26
N LYS A 102 -13.61 15.00 4.12
CA LYS A 102 -12.29 14.49 3.69
C LYS A 102 -11.31 15.63 3.39
N GLU A 103 -11.79 16.73 2.82
CA GLU A 103 -10.92 17.85 2.42
C GLU A 103 -10.34 18.61 3.61
N ASN A 104 -11.14 18.85 4.66
CA ASN A 104 -10.65 19.49 5.87
C ASN A 104 -9.68 18.59 6.64
N ALA A 105 -9.98 17.29 6.75
CA ALA A 105 -9.04 16.34 7.35
C ALA A 105 -7.72 16.26 6.56
N ARG A 106 -7.76 16.35 5.23
CA ARG A 106 -6.56 16.41 4.38
C ARG A 106 -5.74 17.67 4.66
N ASN A 107 -6.37 18.84 4.74
CA ASN A 107 -5.68 20.09 5.05
C ASN A 107 -5.07 20.05 6.46
N PHE A 108 -5.80 19.52 7.44
CA PHE A 108 -5.31 19.35 8.80
C PHE A 108 -4.05 18.47 8.88
N LEU A 109 -4.04 17.33 8.19
CA LEU A 109 -2.87 16.46 8.11
C LEU A 109 -1.70 17.08 7.34
N ARG A 110 -1.98 17.94 6.36
CA ARG A 110 -0.94 18.67 5.64
C ARG A 110 -0.27 19.72 6.52
N ASP A 111 -1.04 20.37 7.38
CA ASP A 111 -0.53 21.41 8.27
C ASP A 111 0.16 20.80 9.51
N ASN A 112 -0.13 19.53 9.84
CA ASN A 112 0.47 18.78 10.95
C ASN A 112 1.18 17.51 10.46
N PRO A 113 2.39 17.62 9.87
CA PRO A 113 3.12 16.49 9.30
C PRO A 113 3.51 15.44 10.35
N ASP A 114 3.79 15.84 11.59
CA ASP A 114 4.15 14.93 12.68
C ASP A 114 3.04 13.90 12.95
N LEU A 115 1.79 14.37 12.96
CA LEU A 115 0.61 13.53 13.16
C LEU A 115 0.37 12.62 11.94
N ALA A 116 0.62 13.12 10.73
CA ALA A 116 0.54 12.31 9.52
C ALA A 116 1.56 11.17 9.50
N ASP A 117 2.80 11.42 9.92
CA ASP A 117 3.84 10.39 9.99
C ASP A 117 3.57 9.37 11.10
N GLU A 118 3.00 9.79 12.23
CA GLU A 118 2.54 8.88 13.28
C GLU A 118 1.44 7.93 12.76
N ILE A 119 0.40 8.47 12.13
CA ILE A 119 -0.68 7.66 11.54
C ILE A 119 -0.10 6.71 10.48
N GLU A 120 0.83 7.18 9.64
CA GLU A 120 1.45 6.34 8.62
C GLU A 120 2.23 5.17 9.23
N LYS A 121 2.98 5.43 10.30
CA LYS A 121 3.70 4.38 11.03
C LYS A 121 2.74 3.33 11.59
N ARG A 122 1.66 3.75 12.24
CA ARG A 122 0.66 2.83 12.78
C ARG A 122 -0.07 2.04 11.70
N ILE A 123 -0.38 2.67 10.57
CA ILE A 123 -0.97 1.98 9.41
C ILE A 123 -0.01 0.93 8.85
N LYS A 124 1.27 1.28 8.71
CA LYS A 124 2.33 0.37 8.25
C LYS A 124 2.50 -0.83 9.18
N GLU A 125 2.49 -0.59 10.49
CA GLU A 125 2.52 -1.65 11.52
C GLU A 125 1.29 -2.56 11.43
N HIS A 126 0.10 -1.98 11.31
CA HIS A 126 -1.16 -2.73 11.20
C HIS A 126 -1.22 -3.60 9.93
N LEU A 127 -0.73 -3.07 8.81
CA LEU A 127 -0.70 -3.78 7.54
C LEU A 127 0.51 -4.73 7.41
N GLY A 128 1.42 -4.73 8.37
CA GLY A 128 2.68 -5.49 8.32
C GLY A 128 3.61 -5.04 7.18
N VAL A 129 3.45 -3.80 6.70
CA VAL A 129 4.23 -3.22 5.59
C VAL A 129 5.19 -2.17 6.16
N GLY A 130 6.35 -2.63 6.57
CA GLY A 130 7.46 -1.81 7.06
C GLY A 130 8.64 -2.74 7.31
N ALA A 131 9.87 -2.20 7.27
CA ALA A 131 11.01 -2.98 7.74
C ALA A 131 10.70 -3.40 9.19
N LYS A 132 10.54 -4.71 9.42
CA LYS A 132 10.87 -5.26 10.73
C LYS A 132 12.32 -4.82 10.96
N VAL A 133 12.51 -3.79 11.77
CA VAL A 133 13.82 -3.52 12.35
C VAL A 133 14.05 -4.70 13.29
N ASP A 134 14.87 -5.64 12.81
CA ASP A 134 15.53 -6.72 13.54
C ASP A 134 14.65 -7.72 14.30
N GLU A 135 14.27 -8.80 13.63
CA GLU A 135 14.60 -10.11 14.20
C GLU A 135 16.04 -10.39 13.74
N PRO A 136 17.03 -10.56 14.65
CA PRO A 136 18.37 -10.88 14.23
C PRO A 136 18.31 -12.16 13.40
N ALA A 137 18.97 -12.14 12.25
CA ALA A 137 19.19 -13.30 11.44
C ALA A 137 19.67 -14.43 12.36
N ALA A 138 18.85 -15.48 12.49
CA ALA A 138 19.29 -16.70 13.15
C ALA A 138 20.56 -17.17 12.45
N ASP A 139 21.66 -17.16 13.20
CA ASP A 139 22.97 -17.62 12.75
C ASP A 139 22.84 -19.00 12.08
N PRO A 140 23.30 -19.18 10.84
CA PRO A 140 23.27 -20.50 10.17
C PRO A 140 24.34 -21.48 10.73
N ALA A 141 24.92 -21.23 11.90
CA ALA A 141 26.04 -22.00 12.44
C ALA A 141 25.64 -23.24 13.28
N ALA A 142 24.36 -23.47 13.55
CA ALA A 142 23.93 -24.53 14.49
C ALA A 142 23.57 -25.89 13.85
N VAL A 143 23.68 -26.06 12.51
CA VAL A 143 23.22 -27.29 11.82
C VAL A 143 24.34 -28.28 11.47
N VAL A 144 25.56 -28.13 11.98
CA VAL A 144 26.69 -29.03 11.64
C VAL A 144 27.18 -29.93 12.78
N ASP A 145 26.63 -29.85 13.99
CA ASP A 145 27.11 -30.66 15.12
C ASP A 145 26.36 -31.99 15.32
N ASP A 146 25.16 -32.14 14.73
CA ASP A 146 24.28 -33.30 15.01
C ASP A 146 24.53 -34.55 14.14
N LEU A 147 25.55 -34.52 13.26
CA LEU A 147 25.85 -35.62 12.31
C LEU A 147 27.20 -36.31 12.54
N ALA A 148 27.94 -35.95 13.60
CA ALA A 148 29.23 -36.57 13.93
C ALA A 148 29.16 -37.65 15.04
N GLY A 149 27.96 -37.98 15.54
CA GLY A 149 27.78 -38.84 16.73
C GLY A 149 27.45 -40.32 16.50
N ASP A 150 27.18 -40.78 15.27
CA ASP A 150 26.63 -42.13 15.02
C ASP A 150 27.46 -43.01 14.08
N LEU A 151 28.79 -43.03 14.22
CA LEU A 151 29.64 -43.98 13.48
C LEU A 151 30.71 -44.69 14.33
N SER A 152 30.53 -44.80 15.64
CA SER A 152 31.43 -45.65 16.46
C SER A 152 30.71 -46.40 17.59
N ALA A 153 29.88 -47.39 17.23
CA ALA A 153 29.59 -48.56 18.08
C ALA A 153 28.72 -49.59 17.33
N ALA A 154 29.35 -50.48 16.57
CA ALA A 154 28.81 -51.83 16.33
C ALA A 154 29.96 -52.75 15.91
N ASP A 155 30.38 -53.58 16.87
CA ASP A 155 31.29 -54.71 16.72
C ASP A 155 30.82 -55.69 15.63
N PHE A 156 31.72 -56.08 14.72
CA PHE A 156 32.09 -57.46 14.37
C PHE A 156 33.28 -57.48 13.38
#